data_AF-A0A9E5BS83-F1
#
_entry.id   AF-A0A9E5BS83-F1
#
_cell.length_a   1.000
_cell.length_b   1.000
_cell.length_c   1.000
_cell.angle_alpha   90.00
_cell.angle_beta   90.00
_cell.angle_gamma   90.00
#
_symmetry.space_group_name_H-M   'P 1'
#
loop_
_entity.id
_entity.type
_entity.pdbx_description
1 polymer ?
#
loop_
_entity_poly.entity_id
_entity_poly.type
_entity_poly.pdbx_seq_one_letter_code
_entity_poly.pdbx_strand_id
1 'polypeptide(L)'
;MILSKLVANSPWPLFLLAVGGGWWLLLQHHLSTSGAVHSHAPSNVFLMWALMTLVMMSTTAVPVLQSLHSITQNATQLIWWAFVFGYSVIWFAFALGASSMQLAVAELNLFDSHNQLNRALSGALLIIAGLYQFSTLKQRCQSACLAPMQFFLRHWRDGVSGGLKMGLRHGVTCVGWDGESRHR
;
A
#
# COMPACT_ATOMS: atom_id res chain seq x y z
N MET A 1 25.97 -18.18 0.87
CA MET A 1 26.90 -17.48 -0.06
C MET A 1 26.24 -17.00 -1.36
N ILE A 2 25.19 -17.65 -1.88
CA ILE A 2 24.46 -17.21 -3.08
C ILE A 2 23.55 -15.99 -2.80
N LEU A 3 22.99 -15.91 -1.59
CA LEU A 3 22.11 -14.82 -1.14
C LEU A 3 22.80 -13.45 -1.07
N SER A 4 24.11 -13.39 -0.78
CA SER A 4 24.86 -12.12 -0.70
C SER A 4 25.22 -11.55 -2.06
N LYS A 5 25.43 -12.39 -3.09
CA LYS A 5 25.71 -11.94 -4.46
C LYS A 5 24.45 -11.44 -5.19
N LEU A 6 23.27 -11.95 -4.83
CA LEU A 6 21.97 -11.47 -5.31
C LEU A 6 21.63 -10.04 -4.84
N VAL A 7 22.10 -9.64 -3.67
CA VAL A 7 21.86 -8.29 -3.11
C VAL A 7 22.78 -7.22 -3.73
N ALA A 8 23.99 -7.59 -4.13
CA ALA A 8 25.03 -6.63 -4.55
C ALA A 8 24.88 -6.10 -6.00
N ASN A 9 24.13 -6.79 -6.88
CA ASN A 9 23.97 -6.40 -8.30
C ASN A 9 22.50 -6.14 -8.70
N SER A 10 21.60 -6.07 -7.71
CA SER A 10 20.17 -5.83 -7.91
C SER A 10 19.83 -4.38 -7.52
N PRO A 11 18.87 -3.68 -8.15
CA PRO A 11 18.39 -2.36 -7.72
C PRO A 11 17.74 -2.35 -6.31
N TRP A 12 17.71 -3.50 -5.64
CA TRP A 12 17.11 -3.72 -4.34
C TRP A 12 17.66 -2.89 -3.17
N PRO A 13 18.99 -2.69 -3.01
CA PRO A 13 19.52 -1.81 -1.96
C PRO A 13 19.08 -0.37 -2.19
N LEU A 14 19.00 0.10 -3.43
CA LEU A 14 18.51 1.43 -3.75
C LEU A 14 17.01 1.57 -3.47
N PHE A 15 16.21 0.55 -3.79
CA PHE A 15 14.78 0.54 -3.45
C PHE A 15 14.55 0.49 -1.94
N LEU A 16 15.27 -0.36 -1.20
CA LEU A 16 15.16 -0.44 0.26
C LEU A 16 15.75 0.78 0.97
N LEU A 17 16.80 1.40 0.45
CA LEU A 17 17.35 2.66 0.96
C LEU A 17 16.44 3.85 0.61
N ALA A 18 15.75 3.83 -0.53
CA ALA A 18 14.76 4.86 -0.87
C ALA A 18 13.48 4.70 -0.03
N VAL A 19 13.00 3.48 0.18
CA VAL A 19 11.82 3.20 1.01
C VAL A 19 12.15 3.40 2.49
N GLY A 20 13.28 2.88 2.97
CA GLY A 20 13.75 3.03 4.35
C GLY A 20 14.21 4.46 4.67
N GLY A 21 14.91 5.12 3.74
CA GLY A 21 15.25 6.54 3.82
C GLY A 21 14.02 7.42 3.74
N GLY A 22 13.04 7.06 2.91
CA GLY A 22 11.71 7.67 2.89
C GLY A 22 10.97 7.49 4.21
N TRP A 23 11.08 6.31 4.85
CA TRP A 23 10.55 6.03 6.19
C TRP A 23 11.16 6.95 7.24
N TRP A 24 12.49 7.04 7.23
CA TRP A 24 13.26 7.86 8.15
C TRP A 24 12.94 9.35 7.98
N LEU A 25 12.88 9.82 6.74
CA LEU A 25 12.53 11.21 6.42
C LEU A 25 11.07 11.54 6.74
N LEU A 26 10.12 10.63 6.49
CA LEU A 26 8.72 10.79 6.87
C LEU A 26 8.55 10.81 8.38
N LEU A 27 9.23 9.91 9.10
CA LEU A 27 9.17 9.88 10.56
C LEU A 27 9.76 11.18 11.14
N GLN A 28 10.91 11.61 10.62
CA GLN A 28 11.52 12.88 11.01
C GLN A 28 10.61 14.08 10.68
N HIS A 29 10.02 14.11 9.48
CA HIS A 29 9.06 15.15 9.12
C HIS A 29 7.82 15.12 10.00
N HIS A 30 7.25 13.96 10.32
CA HIS A 30 6.10 13.86 11.25
C HIS A 30 6.46 14.33 12.65
N LEU A 31 7.63 13.95 13.19
CA LEU A 31 8.09 14.45 14.49
C LEU A 31 8.33 15.97 14.45
N SER A 32 8.89 16.52 13.37
CA SER A 32 9.14 17.96 13.20
C SER A 32 7.88 18.79 12.88
N THR A 33 6.86 18.21 12.23
CA THR A 33 5.62 18.89 11.83
C THR A 33 4.52 18.88 12.88
N SER A 34 4.71 18.15 13.99
CA SER A 34 3.83 18.15 15.17
C SER A 34 3.51 19.56 15.71
N GLY A 35 4.33 20.57 15.38
CA GLY A 35 4.12 21.97 15.77
C GLY A 35 3.61 22.93 14.68
N ALA A 36 3.54 22.54 13.40
CA ALA A 36 3.39 23.51 12.30
C ALA A 36 2.26 23.26 11.28
N VAL A 37 1.55 22.12 11.32
CA VAL A 37 0.53 21.80 10.30
C VAL A 37 -0.86 21.67 10.92
N HIS A 38 -1.50 22.80 11.20
CA HIS A 38 -2.94 22.89 11.48
C HIS A 38 -3.72 23.56 10.34
N SER A 39 -3.13 23.68 9.15
CA SER A 39 -3.84 24.14 7.95
C SER A 39 -4.43 22.96 7.19
N HIS A 40 -5.76 22.84 7.21
CA HIS A 40 -6.58 21.85 6.48
C HIS A 40 -6.56 22.06 4.96
N ALA A 41 -5.39 22.36 4.37
CA ALA A 41 -5.28 22.49 2.93
C ALA A 41 -5.48 21.11 2.27
N PRO A 42 -6.39 20.97 1.28
CA PRO A 42 -6.74 19.68 0.71
C PRO A 42 -5.55 18.96 0.06
N SER A 43 -4.55 19.70 -0.45
CA SER A 43 -3.31 19.16 -0.99
C SER A 43 -2.45 18.45 0.06
N ASN A 44 -2.40 18.98 1.29
CA ASN A 44 -1.56 18.43 2.36
C ASN A 44 -2.14 17.13 2.91
N VAL A 45 -3.48 17.06 3.03
CA VAL A 45 -4.18 15.84 3.47
C VAL A 45 -3.99 14.72 2.46
N PHE A 46 -4.10 15.01 1.16
CA PHE A 46 -3.84 14.03 0.11
C PHE A 46 -2.40 13.53 0.13
N LEU A 47 -1.41 14.43 0.21
CA LEU A 47 0.01 14.06 0.26
C LEU A 47 0.34 13.19 1.48
N MET A 48 -0.21 13.51 2.64
CA MET A 48 -0.06 12.71 3.86
C MET A 48 -0.56 11.28 3.64
N TRP A 49 -1.82 11.14 3.19
CA TRP A 49 -2.40 9.81 2.93
C TRP A 49 -1.63 9.03 1.88
N ALA A 50 -1.31 9.66 0.75
CA ALA A 50 -0.58 9.02 -0.34
C ALA A 50 0.79 8.50 0.11
N LEU A 51 1.56 9.32 0.82
CA LEU A 51 2.88 8.92 1.32
C LEU A 51 2.77 7.80 2.35
N MET A 52 1.86 7.89 3.33
CA MET A 52 1.68 6.84 4.33
C MET A 52 1.26 5.51 3.71
N THR A 53 0.30 5.53 2.78
CA THR A 53 -0.21 4.30 2.15
C THR A 53 0.82 3.67 1.22
N LEU A 54 1.50 4.47 0.39
CA LEU A 54 2.53 3.96 -0.52
C LEU A 54 3.65 3.28 0.25
N VAL A 55 4.08 3.90 1.35
CA VAL A 55 5.18 3.41 2.17
C VAL A 55 4.84 2.10 2.86
N MET A 56 3.71 2.04 3.57
CA MET A 56 3.35 0.83 4.31
C MET A 56 3.07 -0.35 3.37
N MET A 57 2.49 -0.08 2.21
CA MET A 57 2.09 -1.10 1.24
C MET A 57 3.22 -1.49 0.27
N SER A 58 4.21 -0.63 0.05
CA SER A 58 5.44 -1.03 -0.65
C SER A 58 6.12 -2.23 0.02
N THR A 59 6.00 -2.34 1.35
CA THR A 59 6.53 -3.47 2.12
C THR A 59 5.87 -4.81 1.77
N THR A 60 4.58 -4.82 1.43
CA THR A 60 3.87 -6.07 1.07
C THR A 60 4.15 -6.51 -0.35
N ALA A 61 4.57 -5.59 -1.24
CA ALA A 61 5.00 -5.91 -2.60
C ALA A 61 6.40 -6.55 -2.67
N VAL A 62 7.23 -6.39 -1.63
CA VAL A 62 8.60 -6.92 -1.54
C VAL A 62 8.71 -8.41 -1.91
N PRO A 63 7.99 -9.36 -1.27
CA PRO A 63 8.11 -10.79 -1.59
C PRO A 63 7.62 -11.14 -3.01
N VAL A 64 6.63 -10.41 -3.53
CA VAL A 64 6.10 -10.61 -4.89
C VAL A 64 7.14 -10.17 -5.92
N LEU A 65 7.76 -9.02 -5.72
CA LEU A 65 8.82 -8.51 -6.59
C LEU A 65 10.07 -9.41 -6.59
N GLN A 66 10.40 -10.03 -5.45
CA GLN A 66 11.48 -11.02 -5.36
C GLN A 66 11.19 -12.27 -6.20
N SER A 67 9.96 -12.79 -6.11
CA SER A 67 9.53 -13.94 -6.93
C SER A 67 9.50 -13.60 -8.41
N LEU A 68 9.10 -12.38 -8.78
CA LEU A 68 9.12 -11.94 -10.18
C LEU A 68 10.55 -11.93 -10.70
N HIS A 69 11.48 -11.33 -9.97
CA HIS A 69 12.88 -11.23 -10.36
C HIS A 69 13.54 -12.61 -10.53
N SER A 70 13.21 -13.59 -9.68
CA SER A 70 13.75 -14.95 -9.80
C SER A 70 13.27 -15.68 -11.05
N ILE A 71 12.07 -15.36 -11.55
CA ILE A 71 11.50 -15.97 -12.77
C ILE A 71 11.98 -15.21 -14.01
N THR A 72 12.16 -13.89 -13.90
CA THR A 72 12.54 -13.01 -15.01
C THR A 72 14.04 -12.74 -15.08
N GLN A 73 14.92 -13.69 -14.73
CA GLN A 73 16.37 -13.43 -14.68
C GLN A 73 16.98 -12.87 -15.99
N ASN A 74 16.27 -13.00 -17.12
CA ASN A 74 16.61 -12.40 -18.42
C ASN A 74 15.53 -11.47 -19.01
N ALA A 75 14.40 -11.26 -18.32
CA ALA A 75 13.32 -10.44 -18.85
C ALA A 75 13.47 -8.96 -18.45
N THR A 76 13.09 -8.08 -19.36
CA THR A 76 13.32 -6.64 -19.34
C THR A 76 12.92 -6.01 -18.01
N GLN A 77 13.83 -5.24 -17.38
CA GLN A 77 13.62 -4.41 -16.19
C GLN A 77 12.35 -3.54 -16.26
N LEU A 78 11.87 -3.29 -17.48
CA LEU A 78 10.62 -2.62 -17.81
C LEU A 78 9.35 -3.33 -17.28
N ILE A 79 9.33 -4.67 -17.22
CA ILE A 79 8.19 -5.45 -16.68
C ILE A 79 8.06 -5.23 -15.17
N TRP A 80 9.19 -5.15 -14.48
CA TRP A 80 9.26 -4.88 -13.05
C TRP A 80 8.71 -3.48 -12.74
N TRP A 81 9.16 -2.46 -13.48
CA TRP A 81 8.66 -1.10 -13.34
C TRP A 81 7.18 -0.97 -13.71
N ALA A 82 6.70 -1.70 -14.72
CA ALA A 82 5.29 -1.71 -15.09
C ALA A 82 4.40 -2.28 -13.98
N PHE A 83 4.86 -3.33 -13.28
CA PHE A 83 4.15 -3.86 -12.11
C PHE A 83 4.07 -2.84 -10.98
N VAL A 84 5.20 -2.22 -10.61
CA VAL A 84 5.26 -1.20 -9.57
C VAL A 84 4.35 -0.02 -9.91
N PHE A 85 4.35 0.44 -11.16
CA PHE A 85 3.49 1.53 -11.62
C PHE A 85 2.00 1.18 -11.47
N GLY A 86 1.59 -0.01 -11.93
CA GLY A 86 0.20 -0.45 -11.81
C GLY A 86 -0.26 -0.56 -10.35
N TYR A 87 0.60 -1.07 -9.47
CA TYR A 87 0.33 -1.16 -8.05
C TYR A 87 0.15 0.24 -7.41
N SER A 88 1.07 1.16 -7.70
CA SER A 88 1.01 2.53 -7.17
C SER A 88 -0.26 3.28 -7.59
N VAL A 89 -0.75 3.09 -8.82
CA VAL A 89 -1.99 3.73 -9.31
C VAL A 89 -3.20 3.37 -8.44
N ILE A 90 -3.35 2.10 -8.05
CA ILE A 90 -4.45 1.68 -7.16
C ILE A 90 -4.34 2.35 -5.79
N TRP A 91 -3.13 2.44 -5.24
CA TRP A 91 -2.92 3.08 -3.93
C TRP A 91 -3.11 4.59 -3.96
N PHE A 92 -2.76 5.26 -5.06
CA PHE A 92 -3.10 6.67 -5.24
C PHE A 92 -4.62 6.89 -5.30
N ALA A 93 -5.35 6.00 -5.97
CA ALA A 93 -6.82 6.05 -5.98
C ALA A 93 -7.40 5.83 -4.57
N PHE A 94 -6.84 4.90 -3.80
CA PHE A 94 -7.22 4.69 -2.40
C PHE A 94 -6.93 5.91 -1.52
N ALA A 95 -5.75 6.52 -1.65
CA ALA A 95 -5.37 7.72 -0.91
C ALA A 95 -6.29 8.91 -1.22
N LEU A 96 -6.72 9.04 -2.49
CA LEU A 96 -7.71 10.05 -2.89
C LEU A 96 -9.05 9.80 -2.19
N GLY A 97 -9.51 8.55 -2.15
CA GLY A 97 -10.72 8.16 -1.42
C GLY A 97 -10.64 8.48 0.07
N ALA A 98 -9.56 8.08 0.73
CA ALA A 98 -9.34 8.34 2.15
C ALA A 98 -9.24 9.84 2.47
N SER A 99 -8.54 10.61 1.64
CA SER A 99 -8.45 12.06 1.79
C SER A 99 -9.81 12.73 1.61
N SER A 100 -10.62 12.31 0.63
CA SER A 100 -11.98 12.84 0.42
C SER A 100 -12.89 12.53 1.60
N MET A 101 -12.78 11.33 2.17
CA MET A 101 -13.53 10.92 3.35
C MET A 101 -13.12 11.75 4.57
N GLN A 102 -11.82 12.01 4.77
CA GLN A 102 -11.35 12.86 5.87
C GLN A 102 -11.86 14.30 5.74
N LEU A 103 -11.88 14.86 4.53
CA LEU A 103 -12.45 16.18 4.27
C LEU A 103 -13.96 16.22 4.54
N ALA A 104 -14.70 15.18 4.14
CA ALA A 104 -16.13 15.07 4.42
C ALA A 104 -16.43 15.03 5.93
N VAL A 105 -15.62 14.33 6.73
CA VAL A 105 -15.77 14.32 8.19
C VAL A 105 -15.46 15.69 8.80
N ALA A 106 -14.53 16.46 8.22
CA ALA A 106 -14.20 17.81 8.66
C ALA A 106 -15.36 18.80 8.44
N GLU A 107 -16.04 18.71 7.32
CA GLU A 107 -17.23 19.53 7.02
C GLU A 107 -18.41 19.22 7.96
N LEU A 108 -18.54 17.97 8.41
CA LEU A 108 -19.62 17.53 9.30
C LEU A 108 -19.45 17.96 10.77
N ASN A 109 -18.40 18.72 11.11
CA ASN A 109 -18.12 19.22 12.47
C ASN A 109 -18.10 18.10 13.54
N LEU A 110 -17.69 16.89 13.15
CA LEU A 110 -17.60 15.72 14.02
C LEU A 110 -16.38 15.76 14.96
N PHE A 111 -15.62 16.86 14.92
CA PHE A 111 -14.46 17.12 15.76
C PHE A 111 -14.87 17.98 16.95
N ASP A 112 -14.51 17.53 18.17
CA ASP A 112 -14.67 18.31 19.39
C ASP A 112 -13.76 19.55 19.35
N SER A 113 -13.99 20.51 20.25
CA SER A 113 -13.24 21.76 20.49
C SER A 113 -11.70 21.64 20.50
N HIS A 114 -11.16 20.43 20.70
CA HIS A 114 -9.73 20.10 20.63
C HIS A 114 -9.28 19.45 19.30
N ASN A 115 -10.09 19.53 18.23
CA ASN A 115 -9.85 18.86 16.95
C ASN A 115 -9.72 17.33 17.07
N GLN A 116 -10.35 16.75 18.10
CA GLN A 116 -10.38 15.31 18.35
C GLN A 116 -11.70 14.73 17.87
N LEU A 117 -11.64 13.57 17.21
CA LEU A 117 -12.82 12.84 16.76
C LEU A 117 -13.72 12.53 17.98
N ASN A 118 -15.04 12.78 17.86
CA ASN A 118 -15.99 12.54 18.96
C ASN A 118 -15.75 11.17 19.63
N ARG A 119 -15.67 11.14 20.97
CA ARG A 119 -15.36 9.93 21.76
C ARG A 119 -16.28 8.76 21.42
N ALA A 120 -17.56 9.03 21.14
CA ALA A 120 -18.52 8.00 20.74
C ALA A 120 -18.18 7.40 19.35
N LEU A 121 -17.78 8.25 18.40
CA LEU A 121 -17.37 7.82 17.07
C LEU A 121 -16.04 7.03 17.12
N SER A 122 -15.08 7.50 17.91
CA SER A 122 -13.81 6.79 18.15
C SER A 122 -14.03 5.40 18.77
N GLY A 123 -14.95 5.30 19.75
CA GLY A 123 -15.33 4.02 20.36
C GLY A 123 -15.97 3.06 19.35
N ALA A 124 -16.89 3.56 18.51
CA ALA A 124 -17.51 2.77 17.46
C ALA A 124 -16.48 2.27 16.44
N LEU A 125 -15.56 3.13 16.00
CA LEU A 125 -14.45 2.78 15.09
C LEU A 125 -13.54 1.68 15.69
N LEU A 126 -13.21 1.76 16.98
CA LEU A 126 -12.42 0.74 17.65
C LEU A 126 -13.14 -0.61 17.75
N ILE A 127 -14.45 -0.62 18.02
CA ILE A 127 -15.25 -1.85 18.02
C ILE A 127 -15.29 -2.46 16.62
N ILE A 128 -15.53 -1.65 15.59
CA ILE A 128 -15.51 -2.10 14.19
C ILE A 128 -14.12 -2.63 13.81
N ALA A 129 -13.05 -1.95 14.19
CA ALA A 129 -11.68 -2.39 13.94
C ALA A 129 -11.38 -3.69 14.68
N GLY A 130 -11.83 -3.85 15.92
CA GLY A 130 -11.71 -5.09 16.69
C GLY A 130 -12.43 -6.25 15.99
N LEU A 131 -13.68 -6.05 15.58
CA LEU A 131 -14.44 -7.04 14.80
C LEU A 131 -13.76 -7.37 13.47
N TYR A 132 -13.20 -6.37 12.78
CA TYR A 132 -12.42 -6.58 11.55
C TYR A 132 -11.15 -7.39 11.80
N GLN A 133 -10.45 -7.18 12.93
CA GLN A 133 -9.25 -7.95 13.28
C GLN A 133 -9.52 -9.44 13.48
N PHE A 134 -10.71 -9.81 14.00
CA PHE A 134 -11.15 -11.20 14.17
C PHE A 134 -11.95 -11.76 12.98
N SER A 135 -12.16 -10.96 11.93
CA SER A 135 -12.90 -11.39 10.75
C SER A 135 -12.07 -12.31 9.86
N THR A 136 -12.72 -13.35 9.32
CA THR A 136 -12.15 -14.23 8.29
C THR A 136 -11.77 -13.47 7.02
N LEU A 137 -12.33 -12.27 6.82
CA LEU A 137 -11.99 -11.38 5.71
C LEU A 137 -10.54 -10.90 5.78
N LYS A 138 -10.03 -10.54 6.97
CA LYS A 138 -8.64 -10.12 7.17
C LYS A 138 -7.67 -11.23 6.82
N GLN A 139 -7.95 -12.45 7.28
CA GLN A 139 -7.09 -13.62 7.03
C GLN A 139 -6.98 -13.95 5.54
N ARG A 140 -8.09 -13.83 4.79
CA ARG A 140 -8.10 -14.04 3.33
C ARG A 140 -7.34 -12.95 2.59
N CYS A 141 -7.53 -11.69 2.96
CA CYS A 141 -6.82 -10.57 2.34
C CYS A 141 -5.31 -10.68 2.59
N GLN A 142 -4.92 -11.05 3.81
CA GLN A 142 -3.52 -11.23 4.17
C GLN A 142 -2.87 -12.41 3.41
N SER A 143 -3.55 -13.54 3.28
CA SER A 143 -3.01 -14.68 2.53
C SER A 143 -2.94 -14.40 1.03
N ALA A 144 -3.95 -13.74 0.45
CA ALA A 144 -3.96 -13.37 -0.96
C ALA A 144 -2.87 -12.34 -1.31
N CYS A 145 -2.64 -11.34 -0.44
CA CYS A 145 -1.56 -10.36 -0.62
C CYS A 145 -0.17 -10.96 -0.47
N LEU A 146 0.00 -11.95 0.43
CA LEU A 146 1.30 -12.54 0.75
C LEU A 146 1.56 -13.88 0.06
N ALA A 147 0.74 -14.30 -0.91
CA ALA A 147 0.91 -15.54 -1.67
C ALA A 147 1.50 -15.28 -3.08
N PRO A 148 2.80 -14.94 -3.19
CA PRO A 148 3.41 -14.50 -4.45
C PRO A 148 3.36 -15.58 -5.54
N MET A 149 3.68 -16.83 -5.20
CA MET A 149 3.70 -17.95 -6.14
C MET A 149 2.31 -18.26 -6.72
N GLN A 150 1.29 -18.25 -5.85
CA GLN A 150 -0.07 -18.58 -6.25
C GLN A 150 -0.69 -17.50 -7.15
N PHE A 151 -0.29 -16.24 -6.95
CA PHE A 151 -0.68 -15.13 -7.79
C PHE A 151 -0.05 -15.22 -9.19
N PHE A 152 1.27 -15.46 -9.26
CA PHE A 152 1.96 -15.58 -10.55
C PHE A 152 1.48 -16.78 -11.36
N LEU A 153 1.32 -17.96 -10.75
CA LEU A 153 0.84 -19.15 -11.45
C LEU A 153 -0.55 -19.00 -12.08
N ARG A 154 -1.43 -18.17 -11.50
CA ARG A 154 -2.79 -17.96 -12.02
C ARG A 154 -2.90 -16.85 -13.05
N HIS A 155 -2.05 -15.82 -12.95
CA HIS A 155 -2.25 -14.60 -13.71
C HIS A 155 -1.09 -14.27 -14.66
N TRP A 156 -0.04 -15.12 -14.73
CA TRP A 156 1.16 -14.86 -15.53
C TRP A 156 0.81 -14.37 -16.94
N ARG A 157 1.31 -13.19 -17.30
CA ARG A 157 1.13 -12.58 -18.62
C ARG A 157 2.46 -12.02 -19.06
N ASP A 158 2.90 -12.44 -20.24
CA ASP A 158 4.15 -12.00 -20.82
C ASP A 158 4.10 -10.53 -21.26
N GLY A 159 5.25 -9.87 -21.22
CA GLY A 159 5.45 -8.48 -21.68
C GLY A 159 5.11 -7.39 -20.66
N VAL A 160 5.39 -6.14 -21.04
CA VAL A 160 5.24 -4.93 -20.19
C VAL A 160 3.77 -4.69 -19.82
N SER A 161 2.86 -4.89 -20.77
CA SER A 161 1.41 -4.78 -20.53
C SER A 161 0.89 -5.88 -19.58
N GLY A 162 1.54 -7.05 -19.58
CA GLY A 162 1.32 -8.12 -18.61
C GLY A 162 1.71 -7.67 -17.21
N GLY A 163 2.93 -7.14 -17.04
CA GLY A 163 3.41 -6.59 -15.77
C GLY A 163 2.47 -5.51 -15.18
N LEU A 164 1.99 -4.59 -16.02
CA LEU A 164 1.04 -3.54 -15.59
C LEU A 164 -0.29 -4.11 -15.09
N LYS A 165 -0.92 -5.01 -15.86
CA LYS A 165 -2.18 -5.65 -15.48
C LYS A 165 -2.05 -6.47 -14.20
N MET A 166 -0.88 -7.08 -14.01
CA MET A 166 -0.54 -7.83 -12.81
C MET A 166 -0.45 -6.93 -11.57
N GLY A 167 0.24 -5.80 -11.67
CA GLY A 167 0.31 -4.82 -10.59
C GLY A 167 -1.06 -4.27 -10.20
N LEU A 168 -1.89 -3.94 -11.20
CA LEU A 168 -3.27 -3.48 -10.99
C LEU A 168 -4.13 -4.54 -10.29
N ARG A 169 -4.12 -5.79 -10.79
CA ARG A 169 -4.89 -6.88 -10.16
C ARG A 169 -4.45 -7.10 -8.72
N HIS A 170 -3.14 -7.16 -8.48
CA HIS A 170 -2.59 -7.35 -7.15
C HIS A 170 -3.00 -6.22 -6.19
N GLY A 171 -2.95 -4.96 -6.65
CA GLY A 171 -3.44 -3.81 -5.90
C GLY A 171 -4.91 -3.93 -5.51
N VAL A 172 -5.79 -4.28 -6.47
CA VAL A 172 -7.23 -4.45 -6.23
C VAL A 172 -7.52 -5.60 -5.26
N THR A 173 -6.84 -6.74 -5.43
CA THR A 173 -6.94 -7.87 -4.50
C THR A 173 -6.50 -7.47 -3.09
N CYS A 174 -5.44 -6.66 -2.96
CA CYS A 174 -4.94 -6.20 -1.66
C CYS A 174 -5.79 -5.14 -0.98
N VAL A 175 -6.50 -4.33 -1.75
CA VAL A 175 -7.53 -3.41 -1.21
C VAL A 175 -8.80 -4.17 -0.80
N GLY A 176 -8.93 -5.45 -1.19
CA GLY A 176 -10.10 -6.28 -0.88
C GLY A 176 -11.31 -5.98 -1.77
N TRP A 177 -11.11 -5.24 -2.87
CA TRP A 177 -12.15 -4.97 -3.87
C TRP A 177 -12.43 -6.17 -4.77
N ASP A 178 -11.51 -7.14 -4.80
CA ASP A 178 -11.71 -8.35 -5.57
C ASP A 178 -12.63 -9.33 -4.82
N GLY A 179 -13.90 -9.26 -5.16
CA GLY A 179 -14.97 -10.14 -4.66
C GLY A 179 -14.88 -11.58 -5.18
N GLU A 180 -13.69 -12.08 -5.53
CA GLU A 180 -13.43 -13.48 -5.89
C GLU A 180 -13.41 -14.37 -4.63
N SER A 181 -14.50 -14.27 -3.87
CA SER A 181 -14.94 -15.28 -2.90
C SER A 181 -16.06 -16.12 -3.50
N ARG A 182 -16.12 -16.23 -4.83
CA ARG A 182 -17.11 -17.03 -5.54
C ARG A 182 -16.44 -18.15 -6.32
N HIS A 183 -16.16 -19.21 -5.56
CA HIS A 183 -16.06 -20.64 -5.94
C HIS A 183 -14.68 -21.31 -5.84
N ARG A 184 -14.62 -22.24 -4.86
CA ARG A 184 -13.72 -23.41 -4.67
C ARG A 184 -12.33 -23.16 -4.11
#